data_AF-A0A840PGK7-F1
#
_entry.id   AF-A0A840PGK7-F1
#
_cell.length_a   1.000
_cell.length_b   1.000
_cell.length_c   1.000
_cell.angle_alpha   90.00
_cell.angle_beta   90.00
_cell.angle_gamma   90.00
#
_symmetry.space_group_name_H-M   'P 1'
#
loop_
_entity.id
_entity.type
_entity.pdbx_description
1 polymer ?
#
loop_
_entity_poly.entity_id
_entity_poly.type
_entity_poly.pdbx_seq_one_letter_code
_entity_poly.pdbx_strand_id
1 'polypeptide(L)'
;MRASQTKAGPAVKPLIVARAVAAVISVIMVVHVATVALWRDSDPFLVPDTIVAVLLAVCCLLPNAVAPTVMLFSFGWTAGVLTVSVFTYVVRGEFAWPNFGIVVASLAMAVLLHRHGRRGAEA
;
A
#
# COMPACT_ATOMS: atom_id res chain seq x y z
N MET A 1 -21.52 -39.55 10.96
CA MET A 1 -21.42 -39.21 9.52
C MET A 1 -20.27 -38.23 9.33
N ARG A 2 -19.42 -38.54 8.34
CA ARG A 2 -18.08 -37.97 8.11
C ARG A 2 -18.10 -36.54 7.59
N ALA A 3 -17.21 -35.72 8.16
CA ALA A 3 -16.34 -34.72 7.55
C ALA A 3 -16.82 -34.02 6.26
N SER A 4 -17.28 -32.78 6.41
CA SER A 4 -17.02 -31.71 5.46
C SER A 4 -15.83 -30.89 5.98
N GLN A 5 -14.62 -31.45 5.87
CA GLN A 5 -13.39 -30.68 5.94
C GLN A 5 -13.33 -29.84 4.65
N THR A 6 -13.92 -28.65 4.70
CA THR A 6 -13.70 -27.60 3.71
C THR A 6 -12.20 -27.35 3.68
N LYS A 7 -11.58 -27.69 2.56
CA LYS A 7 -10.17 -27.45 2.23
C LYS A 7 -9.88 -25.98 2.53
N ALA A 8 -9.36 -25.69 3.72
CA ALA A 8 -8.83 -24.38 4.04
C ALA A 8 -7.63 -24.21 3.10
N GLY A 9 -7.81 -23.41 2.05
CA GLY A 9 -6.68 -22.91 1.26
C GLY A 9 -5.64 -22.34 2.22
N PRO A 10 -4.34 -22.41 1.89
CA PRO A 10 -3.27 -22.06 2.82
C PRO A 10 -3.60 -20.70 3.45
N ALA A 11 -3.76 -20.68 4.77
CA ALA A 11 -4.11 -19.47 5.51
C ALA A 11 -2.93 -18.50 5.41
N VAL A 12 -2.87 -17.73 4.32
CA VAL A 12 -1.83 -16.73 4.12
C VAL A 12 -2.04 -15.67 5.18
N LYS A 13 -1.07 -15.53 6.09
CA LYS A 13 -1.15 -14.53 7.16
C LYS A 13 -1.28 -13.16 6.50
N PRO A 14 -2.31 -12.35 6.83
CA PRO A 14 -2.59 -11.08 6.15
C PRO A 14 -1.41 -10.11 6.22
N LEU A 15 -0.57 -10.22 7.24
CA LEU A 15 0.68 -9.47 7.38
C LEU A 15 1.71 -9.79 6.28
N ILE A 16 1.81 -11.05 5.84
CA ILE A 16 2.73 -11.44 4.75
C ILE A 16 2.25 -10.84 3.43
N VAL A 17 0.93 -10.88 3.18
CA VAL A 17 0.33 -10.24 2.00
C VAL A 17 0.57 -8.74 2.04
N ALA A 18 0.37 -8.09 3.20
CA ALA A 18 0.64 -6.67 3.40
C ALA A 18 2.11 -6.31 3.12
N ARG A 19 3.06 -7.14 3.57
CA ARG A 19 4.48 -6.93 3.27
C ARG A 19 4.78 -7.08 1.79
N ALA A 20 4.24 -8.11 1.14
CA ALA A 20 4.43 -8.31 -0.29
C ALA A 20 3.89 -7.14 -1.10
N VAL A 21 2.67 -6.68 -0.80
CA VAL A 21 2.06 -5.52 -1.48
C VAL A 21 2.86 -4.24 -1.21
N ALA A 22 3.28 -3.99 0.03
CA ALA A 22 4.11 -2.84 0.38
C ALA A 22 5.45 -2.86 -0.38
N ALA A 23 6.10 -4.02 -0.47
CA ALA A 23 7.34 -4.18 -1.23
C ALA A 23 7.14 -3.88 -2.71
N VAL A 24 6.08 -4.42 -3.33
CA VAL A 24 5.77 -4.18 -4.76
C VAL A 24 5.51 -2.69 -5.01
N ILE A 25 4.68 -2.04 -4.20
CA ILE A 25 4.38 -0.60 -4.36
C ILE A 25 5.63 0.24 -4.12
N SER A 26 6.45 -0.10 -3.12
CA SER A 26 7.71 0.59 -2.85
C SER A 26 8.65 0.52 -4.07
N VAL A 27 8.80 -0.66 -4.68
CA VAL A 27 9.61 -0.82 -5.90
C VAL A 27 9.06 0.03 -7.05
N ILE A 28 7.73 0.03 -7.28
CA ILE A 28 7.11 0.86 -8.31
C ILE A 28 7.42 2.34 -8.07
N MET A 29 7.30 2.81 -6.83
CA MET A 29 7.56 4.21 -6.47
C MET A 29 9.03 4.58 -6.61
N VAL A 30 9.96 3.72 -6.20
CA VAL A 30 11.40 3.94 -6.38
C VAL A 30 11.74 4.04 -7.87
N VAL A 31 11.20 3.15 -8.70
CA VAL A 31 11.38 3.21 -10.15
C VAL A 31 10.79 4.49 -10.72
N HIS A 32 9.59 4.90 -10.29
CA HIS A 32 8.96 6.14 -10.73
C HIS A 32 9.81 7.37 -10.37
N VAL A 33 10.28 7.45 -9.13
CA VAL A 33 11.15 8.54 -8.67
C VAL A 33 12.45 8.57 -9.47
N ALA A 34 13.09 7.41 -9.66
CA ALA A 34 14.37 7.32 -10.37
C ALA A 34 14.29 7.63 -11.86
N THR A 35 13.15 7.32 -12.51
CA THR A 35 13.00 7.43 -13.98
C THR A 35 12.26 8.67 -14.43
N VAL A 36 11.31 9.19 -13.63
CA VAL A 36 10.44 10.31 -14.02
C VAL A 36 10.71 11.51 -13.15
N ALA A 37 10.64 11.35 -11.83
CA ALA A 37 10.61 12.49 -10.92
C ALA A 37 11.98 13.18 -10.79
N LEU A 38 13.10 12.43 -10.78
CA LEU A 38 14.45 13.00 -10.72
C LEU A 38 14.89 13.72 -12.01
N TRP A 39 14.24 13.42 -13.14
CA TRP A 39 14.59 14.03 -14.44
C TRP A 39 13.71 15.25 -14.75
N ARG A 40 12.68 15.47 -13.95
CA ARG A 40 11.69 16.54 -14.11
C ARG A 40 11.75 17.39 -12.85
N ASP A 41 12.76 18.26 -12.77
CA ASP A 41 13.08 19.15 -11.63
C ASP A 41 11.91 19.99 -11.08
N SER A 42 10.75 19.99 -11.74
CA SER A 42 9.54 20.70 -11.35
C SER A 42 8.36 19.78 -11.00
N ASP A 43 8.58 18.50 -10.71
CA ASP A 43 7.49 17.58 -10.40
C ASP A 43 6.97 17.80 -8.97
N PRO A 44 5.73 18.30 -8.78
CA PRO A 44 5.19 18.63 -7.46
C PRO A 44 5.01 17.40 -6.55
N PHE A 45 5.11 16.18 -7.09
CA PHE A 45 4.94 14.94 -6.35
C PHE A 45 6.25 14.24 -5.94
N LEU A 46 7.43 14.81 -6.24
CA LEU A 46 8.72 14.19 -5.90
C LEU A 46 8.87 13.90 -4.40
N VAL A 47 8.60 14.91 -3.56
CA VAL A 47 8.70 14.78 -2.09
C VAL A 47 7.70 13.75 -1.55
N PRO A 48 6.38 13.86 -1.83
CA PRO A 48 5.42 12.91 -1.29
C PRO A 48 5.62 11.48 -1.80
N ASP A 49 6.03 11.28 -3.05
CA ASP A 49 6.30 9.95 -3.60
C ASP A 49 7.54 9.30 -2.95
N THR A 50 8.56 10.11 -2.65
CA THR A 50 9.73 9.65 -1.90
C THR A 50 9.34 9.21 -0.49
N ILE A 51 8.47 9.98 0.18
CA ILE A 51 7.95 9.62 1.51
C ILE A 51 7.17 8.29 1.45
N VAL A 52 6.31 8.11 0.43
CA VAL A 52 5.57 6.86 0.20
C VAL A 52 6.53 5.69 0.01
N ALA A 53 7.53 5.83 -0.86
CA ALA A 53 8.52 4.80 -1.14
C ALA A 53 9.26 4.34 0.12
N VAL A 54 9.73 5.31 0.92
CA VAL A 54 10.47 5.06 2.16
C VAL A 54 9.57 4.42 3.23
N LEU A 55 8.36 4.94 3.45
CA LEU A 55 7.43 4.39 4.44
C LEU A 55 7.11 2.92 4.16
N LEU A 56 6.82 2.58 2.90
CA LEU A 56 6.50 1.21 2.50
C LEU A 56 7.73 0.29 2.56
N ALA A 57 8.92 0.79 2.23
CA ALA A 57 10.17 0.04 2.41
C ALA A 57 10.44 -0.26 3.89
N VAL A 58 10.28 0.73 4.76
CA VAL A 58 10.44 0.59 6.21
C VAL A 58 9.48 -0.45 6.77
N CYS A 59 8.22 -0.46 6.31
CA CYS A 59 7.23 -1.47 6.71
C CYS A 59 7.67 -2.92 6.43
N CYS A 60 8.51 -3.15 5.42
CA CYS A 60 9.02 -4.48 5.09
C CYS A 60 10.02 -4.99 6.14
N LEU A 61 10.72 -4.07 6.83
CA LEU A 61 11.77 -4.37 7.81
C LEU A 61 11.24 -4.39 9.26
N LEU A 62 10.01 -3.92 9.50
CA LEU A 62 9.49 -3.76 10.86
C LEU A 62 9.20 -5.10 11.57
N PRO A 63 9.45 -5.20 12.89
CA PRO A 63 9.04 -6.35 13.71
C PRO A 63 7.52 -6.57 13.67
N ASN A 64 7.10 -7.84 13.77
CA ASN A 64 5.68 -8.21 13.68
C ASN A 64 4.78 -7.52 14.73
N ALA A 65 5.34 -7.09 15.86
CA ALA A 65 4.60 -6.41 16.94
C ALA A 65 4.09 -5.02 16.53
N VAL A 66 4.86 -4.27 15.74
CA VAL A 66 4.55 -2.88 15.36
C VAL A 66 4.15 -2.75 13.89
N ALA A 67 4.48 -3.74 13.06
CA ALA A 67 4.22 -3.73 11.63
C ALA A 67 2.75 -3.43 11.25
N PRO A 68 1.71 -4.00 11.90
CA PRO A 68 0.33 -3.75 11.49
C PRO A 68 -0.11 -2.28 11.59
N THR A 69 0.24 -1.61 12.69
CA THR A 69 -0.13 -0.20 12.92
C THR A 69 0.58 0.72 11.94
N VAL A 70 1.89 0.52 11.75
CA VAL A 70 2.69 1.34 10.83
C VAL A 70 2.26 1.11 9.39
N MET A 71 1.99 -0.15 9.00
CA MET A 71 1.47 -0.46 7.68
C MET A 71 0.10 0.16 7.41
N LEU A 72 -0.80 0.15 8.39
CA LEU A 72 -2.11 0.80 8.25
C LEU A 72 -1.96 2.29 7.94
N PHE A 73 -1.08 2.97 8.68
CA PHE A 73 -0.75 4.37 8.44
C PHE A 73 -0.12 4.57 7.05
N SER A 74 0.89 3.78 6.70
CA SER A 74 1.60 3.90 5.41
C SER A 74 0.70 3.66 4.21
N PHE A 75 -0.19 2.66 4.26
CA PHE A 75 -1.18 2.44 3.20
C PHE A 75 -2.21 3.57 3.12
N GLY A 76 -2.68 4.07 4.26
CA GLY A 76 -3.58 5.23 4.29
C GLY A 76 -2.96 6.49 3.70
N TRP A 77 -1.71 6.78 4.08
CA TRP A 77 -0.92 7.88 3.54
C TRP A 77 -0.73 7.77 2.02
N THR A 78 -0.32 6.57 1.56
CA THR A 78 -0.15 6.25 0.13
C THR A 78 -1.43 6.49 -0.66
N ALA A 79 -2.56 6.02 -0.15
CA ALA A 79 -3.86 6.24 -0.78
C ALA A 79 -4.21 7.73 -0.87
N GLY A 80 -3.96 8.50 0.19
CA GLY A 80 -4.20 9.95 0.22
C GLY A 80 -3.38 10.70 -0.84
N VAL A 81 -2.06 10.51 -0.83
CA VAL A 81 -1.13 11.17 -1.77
C VAL A 81 -1.49 10.84 -3.23
N LEU A 82 -1.67 9.55 -3.55
CA LEU A 82 -1.94 9.14 -4.92
C LEU A 82 -3.33 9.53 -5.38
N THR A 83 -4.30 9.68 -4.46
CA THR A 83 -5.61 10.25 -4.81
C THR A 83 -5.46 11.70 -5.27
N VAL A 84 -4.73 12.53 -4.52
CA VAL A 84 -4.44 13.92 -4.93
C VAL A 84 -3.71 13.97 -6.27
N SER A 85 -2.77 13.05 -6.49
CA SER A 85 -2.08 12.90 -7.78
C SER A 85 -3.07 12.59 -8.91
N VAL A 86 -3.92 11.57 -8.76
CA VAL A 86 -4.95 11.21 -9.76
C VAL A 86 -5.86 12.39 -10.07
N PHE A 87 -6.37 13.09 -9.06
CA PHE A 87 -7.23 14.26 -9.29
C PHE A 87 -6.50 15.41 -9.99
N THR A 88 -5.21 15.59 -9.72
CA THR A 88 -4.38 16.57 -10.43
C THR A 88 -4.28 16.24 -11.93
N TYR A 89 -4.13 14.96 -12.28
CA TYR A 89 -4.18 14.51 -13.67
C TYR A 89 -5.58 14.68 -14.29
N VAL A 90 -6.64 14.36 -13.54
CA VAL A 90 -8.04 14.50 -14.00
C VAL A 90 -8.35 15.94 -14.38
N VAL A 91 -7.93 16.91 -13.56
CA VAL A 91 -8.10 18.34 -13.84
C VAL A 91 -7.33 18.77 -15.10
N ARG A 92 -6.24 18.07 -15.43
CA ARG A 92 -5.46 18.28 -16.67
C ARG A 92 -6.05 17.54 -17.88
N GLY A 93 -7.17 16.85 -17.72
CA GLY A 93 -7.85 16.12 -18.80
C GLY A 93 -7.32 14.70 -19.03
N GLU A 94 -6.44 14.19 -18.16
CA GLU A 94 -5.85 12.86 -18.28
C GLU A 94 -6.18 11.99 -17.06
N PHE A 95 -6.34 10.69 -17.23
CA PHE A 95 -6.60 9.79 -16.10
C PHE A 95 -5.40 8.88 -15.83
N ALA A 96 -4.79 9.05 -14.66
CA ALA A 96 -3.65 8.25 -14.22
C ALA A 96 -4.09 6.87 -13.68
N TRP A 97 -4.48 5.96 -14.59
CA TRP A 97 -4.91 4.60 -14.27
C TRP A 97 -3.93 3.82 -13.36
N PRO A 98 -2.61 3.87 -13.57
CA PRO A 98 -1.67 3.16 -12.70
C PRO A 98 -1.76 3.62 -11.24
N ASN A 99 -1.82 4.94 -11.00
CA ASN A 99 -1.91 5.50 -9.66
C ASN A 99 -3.23 5.13 -8.99
N PHE A 100 -4.34 5.14 -9.75
CA PHE A 100 -5.64 4.71 -9.25
C PHE A 100 -5.63 3.25 -8.79
N GLY A 101 -4.98 2.35 -9.55
CA GLY A 101 -4.81 0.96 -9.14
C GLY A 101 -4.09 0.80 -7.80
N ILE A 102 -3.03 1.61 -7.58
CA ILE A 102 -2.27 1.61 -6.32
C ILE A 102 -3.11 2.17 -5.16
N VAL A 103 -3.94 3.20 -5.39
CA VAL A 103 -4.90 3.71 -4.40
C VAL A 103 -5.84 2.60 -3.94
N VAL A 104 -6.47 1.88 -4.88
CA VAL A 104 -7.41 0.79 -4.57
C VAL A 104 -6.72 -0.32 -3.78
N ALA A 105 -5.53 -0.74 -4.22
CA ALA A 105 -4.75 -1.76 -3.52
C ALA A 105 -4.40 -1.33 -2.09
N SER A 106 -3.98 -0.07 -1.91
CA SER A 106 -3.61 0.49 -0.61
C SER A 106 -4.80 0.54 0.34
N LEU A 107 -5.96 1.00 -0.13
CA LEU A 107 -7.20 1.01 0.65
C LEU A 107 -7.65 -0.41 1.03
N ALA A 108 -7.59 -1.35 0.10
CA ALA A 108 -7.94 -2.74 0.37
C ALA A 108 -7.06 -3.33 1.49
N MET A 109 -5.74 -3.09 1.43
CA MET A 109 -4.82 -3.58 2.46
C MET A 109 -5.02 -2.90 3.82
N ALA A 110 -5.28 -1.59 3.84
CA ALA A 110 -5.62 -0.86 5.06
C ALA A 110 -6.87 -1.46 5.74
N VAL A 111 -7.94 -1.71 4.98
CA VAL A 111 -9.18 -2.32 5.49
C VAL A 111 -8.93 -3.74 5.99
N LEU A 112 -8.15 -4.55 5.27
CA LEU A 112 -7.83 -5.92 5.67
C LEU A 112 -7.02 -5.96 6.98
N LEU A 113 -5.99 -5.11 7.11
CA LEU A 113 -5.19 -4.98 8.32
C LEU A 113 -6.03 -4.52 9.51
N HIS A 114 -6.88 -3.51 9.31
CA HIS A 114 -7.77 -3.00 10.35
C HIS A 114 -8.75 -4.09 10.84
N ARG A 115 -9.37 -4.82 9.91
CA ARG A 115 -10.29 -5.93 10.25
C ARG A 115 -9.59 -7.07 11.00
N HIS A 116 -8.35 -7.38 10.64
CA HIS A 116 -7.61 -8.44 11.33
C HIS A 116 -7.20 -8.04 12.75
N GLY A 117 -6.76 -6.79 12.94
CA GLY A 117 -6.42 -6.26 14.27
C GLY A 117 -7.61 -6.27 15.24
N ARG A 118 -8.82 -5.94 14.75
CA ARG A 118 -10.05 -5.98 15.57
C ARG A 118 -10.41 -7.39 16.04
N ARG A 119 -10.30 -8.39 15.17
CA ARG A 119 -10.63 -9.79 15.50
C ARG A 119 -9.71 -10.39 16.56
N GLY A 120 -8.46 -9.93 16.64
CA GLY A 120 -7.52 -10.36 17.67
C GLY A 120 -7.75 -9.69 19.04
N ALA A 121 -8.54 -8.62 19.11
CA ALA A 121 -8.88 -7.93 20.35
C ALA A 121 -10.19 -8.43 20.99
N GLU A 122 -11.01 -9.18 20.24
CA GLU A 122 -12.30 -9.73 20.67
C GLU A 122 -12.22 -11.22 21.10
N ALA A 123 -11.03 -11.84 21.01
CA ALA A 123 -10.76 -13.24 21.34
C ALA A 123 -9.90 -13.38 22.59
#